data_AF-A0A939AFS3-F1
#
_entry.id   AF-A0A939AFS3-F1
#
_cell.length_a   1.000
_cell.length_b   1.000
_cell.length_c   1.000
_cell.angle_alpha   90.00
_cell.angle_beta   90.00
_cell.angle_gamma   90.00
#
_symmetry.space_group_name_H-M   'P 1'
#
loop_
_entity.id
_entity.type
_entity.pdbx_description
1 polymer ?
#
loop_
_entity_poly.entity_id
_entity_poly.type
_entity_poly.pdbx_seq_one_letter_code
_entity_poly.pdbx_strand_id
1 'polypeptide(L)' 'LHSKLHLPEELDILLVVALGKPAEKVMIDEVSDPDDMEYWRDEDDVHHVPKRSLDDLIIGS' A
#
# COMPACT_ATOMS: atom_id res chain seq x y z
N LEU A 1 -8.78 -6.06 19.07
CA LEU A 1 -7.50 -5.43 19.49
C LEU A 1 -7.68 -4.61 20.76
N HIS A 2 -8.80 -3.88 20.92
CA HIS A 2 -9.19 -3.16 22.14
C HIS A 2 -8.98 -3.93 23.45
N SER A 3 -9.56 -5.13 23.59
CA SER A 3 -9.41 -5.93 24.82
C SER A 3 -7.97 -6.39 25.08
N LYS A 4 -7.17 -6.58 24.03
CA LYS A 4 -5.76 -7.01 24.14
C LYS A 4 -4.82 -5.86 24.52
N LEU A 5 -5.18 -4.65 24.13
CA LEU A 5 -4.45 -3.43 24.45
C LEU A 5 -5.05 -2.67 25.65
N HIS A 6 -6.12 -3.21 26.25
CA HIS A 6 -6.86 -2.62 27.36
C HIS A 6 -7.34 -1.18 27.06
N LEU A 7 -7.85 -0.96 25.85
CA LEU A 7 -8.38 0.34 25.45
C LEU A 7 -9.78 0.58 26.05
N PRO A 8 -10.08 1.80 26.51
CA PRO A 8 -11.44 2.23 26.84
C PRO A 8 -12.43 2.03 25.67
N GLU A 9 -13.71 1.84 25.98
CA GLU A 9 -14.75 1.57 24.98
C GLU A 9 -15.02 2.77 24.05
N GLU A 10 -14.76 3.99 24.53
CA GLU A 10 -14.95 5.23 23.80
C GLU A 10 -13.84 5.55 22.78
N LEU A 11 -12.78 4.72 22.70
CA LEU A 11 -11.68 4.94 21.77
C LEU A 11 -11.75 3.98 20.58
N ASP A 12 -11.67 4.53 19.38
CA ASP A 12 -11.54 3.77 18.14
C ASP A 12 -10.09 3.60 17.70
N ILE A 13 -9.75 2.40 17.25
CA ILE A 13 -8.46 2.13 16.61
C ILE A 13 -8.64 2.43 15.13
N LEU A 14 -8.11 3.58 14.69
CA LEU A 14 -8.25 4.00 13.31
C LEU A 14 -7.35 3.18 12.37
N LEU A 15 -6.09 2.99 12.73
CA LEU A 15 -5.08 2.30 11.92
C LEU A 15 -4.01 1.65 12.81
N VAL A 16 -3.27 0.71 12.23
CA VAL A 16 -2.04 0.13 12.81
C VAL A 16 -0.93 0.25 11.78
N VAL A 17 0.24 0.74 12.19
CA VAL A 17 1.44 0.79 11.35
C VAL A 17 2.38 -0.30 11.80
N ALA A 18 2.51 -1.35 10.99
CA ALA A 18 3.49 -2.41 11.24
C ALA A 18 4.89 -1.92 10.89
N LEU A 19 5.85 -2.12 11.79
CA LEU A 19 7.25 -1.74 11.61
C LEU A 19 8.14 -2.97 11.77
N GLY A 20 9.16 -3.05 10.93
CA GLY A 20 10.13 -4.15 10.93
C GLY A 20 11.21 -3.92 9.88
N LYS A 21 12.25 -4.75 9.91
CA LYS A 21 13.22 -4.79 8.82
C LYS A 21 12.54 -5.37 7.57
N PRO A 22 12.70 -4.76 6.38
CA PRO A 22 12.16 -5.32 5.14
C PRO A 22 12.64 -6.76 4.92
N ALA A 23 11.72 -7.64 4.56
CA ALA A 23 11.97 -9.05 4.27
C ALA A 23 11.76 -9.40 2.79
N GLU A 24 11.32 -8.44 1.98
CA GLU A 24 11.01 -8.59 0.56
C GLU A 24 11.53 -7.39 -0.24
N LYS A 25 11.63 -7.56 -1.56
CA LYS A 25 11.96 -6.48 -2.49
C LYS A 25 10.66 -5.90 -3.06
N VAL A 26 10.55 -4.57 -3.08
CA VAL A 26 9.40 -3.87 -3.65
C VAL A 26 9.87 -3.07 -4.86
N MET A 27 9.12 -3.16 -5.97
CA MET A 27 9.33 -2.38 -7.19
C MET A 27 8.09 -1.53 -7.46
N ILE A 28 8.31 -0.27 -7.83
CA ILE A 28 7.24 0.62 -8.29
C ILE A 28 7.26 0.61 -9.80
N ASP A 29 6.10 0.33 -10.39
CA ASP A 29 5.89 0.38 -11.83
C ASP A 29 4.97 1.55 -12.15
N GLU A 30 5.33 2.35 -13.15
CA GLU A 30 4.45 3.38 -13.66
C GLU A 30 3.45 2.75 -14.65
N VAL A 31 2.15 2.94 -14.41
CA VAL A 31 1.07 2.43 -15.28
C VAL A 31 0.12 3.56 -15.66
N SER A 32 -0.31 3.56 -16.92
CA SER A 32 -1.28 4.52 -17.47
C SER A 32 -2.69 3.94 -17.53
N ASP A 33 -2.81 2.61 -17.59
CA ASP A 33 -4.10 1.92 -17.62
C ASP A 33 -4.63 1.73 -16.17
N PRO A 34 -5.82 2.25 -15.83
CA PRO A 34 -6.44 2.02 -14.53
C PRO A 34 -6.71 0.55 -14.20
N ASP A 35 -6.81 -0.32 -15.21
CA ASP A 35 -7.07 -1.75 -15.02
C ASP A 35 -5.81 -2.52 -14.56
N ASP A 36 -4.62 -1.93 -14.72
CA ASP A 36 -3.32 -2.52 -14.32
C ASP A 36 -2.87 -2.12 -12.90
N MET A 37 -3.82 -1.77 -12.02
CA MET A 37 -3.52 -1.22 -10.68
C MET A 37 -3.31 -2.28 -9.58
N GLU A 38 -3.55 -3.56 -9.88
CA GLU A 38 -3.44 -4.65 -8.90
C GLU A 38 -1.99 -4.94 -8.52
N TYR A 39 -1.75 -5.21 -7.23
CA TYR A 39 -0.44 -5.66 -6.77
C TYR A 39 -0.17 -7.09 -7.23
N TRP A 40 1.04 -7.36 -7.70
CA TRP A 40 1.43 -8.69 -8.17
C TRP A 40 2.87 -9.05 -7.75
N ARG A 41 3.27 -10.28 -8.01
CA ARG A 41 4.62 -10.80 -7.73
C ARG A 41 5.19 -11.45 -8.98
N ASP A 42 6.46 -11.19 -9.27
CA ASP A 42 7.17 -11.80 -10.39
C ASP A 42 7.77 -13.17 -10.04
N GLU A 43 8.47 -13.79 -11.00
CA GLU A 43 9.12 -15.10 -10.81
C GLU A 43 10.27 -15.05 -9.77
N ASP A 44 10.79 -13.87 -9.47
CA ASP A 44 11.86 -13.61 -8.49
C ASP A 44 11.32 -13.18 -7.11
N ASP A 45 9.99 -13.28 -6.89
CA ASP A 45 9.27 -12.87 -5.67
C ASP A 45 9.40 -11.38 -5.31
N VAL A 46 9.64 -10.53 -6.32
CA VAL A 46 9.58 -9.07 -6.17
C VAL A 46 8.12 -8.63 -6.11
N HIS A 47 7.78 -7.80 -5.12
CA HIS A 47 6.45 -7.23 -5.01
C HIS A 47 6.33 -5.99 -5.90
N HIS A 48 5.55 -6.12 -6.97
CA HIS A 48 5.30 -5.05 -7.93
C HIS A 48 4.09 -4.22 -7.50
N VAL A 49 4.28 -2.90 -7.51
CA VAL A 49 3.34 -1.91 -6.98
C VAL A 49 3.05 -0.89 -8.06
N PRO A 50 2.00 -1.11 -8.88
CA PRO A 50 1.61 -0.17 -9.92
C PRO A 50 1.19 1.18 -9.33
N LYS A 51 1.64 2.26 -9.97
CA LYS A 51 1.31 3.64 -9.63
C LYS A 51 1.02 4.45 -10.89
N ARG A 52 0.01 5.32 -10.79
CA ARG A 52 -0.27 6.31 -11.83
C ARG A 52 0.90 7.26 -11.99
N SER A 53 1.13 7.69 -13.23
CA SER A 53 2.08 8.76 -13.53
C SER A 53 1.63 10.08 -12.87
N LEU A 54 2.54 11.04 -12.77
CA LEU A 54 2.20 12.37 -12.24
C LEU A 54 1.17 13.09 -13.12
N ASP A 55 1.29 12.95 -14.44
CA ASP A 55 0.43 13.63 -15.41
C ASP A 55 -1.02 13.14 -15.30
N ASP A 56 -1.23 11.87 -14.98
CA ASP A 56 -2.57 11.30 -14.73
C ASP A 56 -3.23 11.84 -13.44
N LEU A 57 -2.45 12.41 -12.52
CA LEU A 57 -2.93 12.94 -11.24
C LEU A 57 -3.29 14.43 -11.29
N ILE A 58 -2.72 15.19 -12.23
CA ILE A 58 -2.94 16.64 -12.35
C ILE A 58 -4.15 16.88 -13.26
N ILE A 59 -5.27 17.32 -12.67
CA ILE A 59 -6.50 17.63 -13.42
C ILE A 59 -6.58 19.14 -13.68
N GLY A 60 -6.91 19.52 -14.92
CA GLY A 60 -7.22 20.91 -15.29
C GLY A 60 -6.07 21.71 -15.92
N SER A 61 -5.07 21.02 -16.48
CA SER A 61 -4.01 21.60 -17.32
C SER A 61 -4.52 22.16 -18.64
#